data_AF-A0A6J3BYH9-F1
#
_entry.id   AF-A0A6J3BYH9-F1
#
_cell.length_a   1.000
_cell.length_b   1.000
_cell.length_c   1.000
_cell.angle_alpha   90.00
_cell.angle_beta   90.00
_cell.angle_gamma   90.00
#
_symmetry.space_group_name_H-M   'P 1'
#
loop_
_entity.id
_entity.type
_entity.pdbx_description
1 polymer ?
#
loop_
_entity_poly.entity_id
_entity_poly.type
_entity_poly.pdbx_seq_one_letter_code
_entity_poly.pdbx_strand_id
1 'polypeptide(L)'
;MIKPMSSHQSEAHLTLTVFSPPKCVNKMDDLLQRNDLIDKDDEEDEFSTMTETTNISIQTRLNRKCIPSSMLRKCIKQIVPTHNPKKRKIKLMDWKRYHRLNVIYAFIDELERDYPAICTVSVIGKSVEGRDIKMLKISNSDARNSAVWIDGSIHAREWISASVVTYIADTLVRNFKKLSNSITNKDWHIVPVLNPDGYEYTHTQDRMWRKNRACYDGQYGVDLNRNFSCGWGNNGDEGSSDEPNNVFYRGPAPFSEPETIAVRDTILSSTTPFKVFLSFHSYFELIIFPWGYKKDPCPHYLQLLEGGAVMARVTGFAQFTIVRE
;
A
#
# COMPACT_ATOMS: atom_id res chain seq x y z
N MET A 1 -27.67 41.19 10.82
CA MET A 1 -26.87 40.94 12.03
C MET A 1 -26.69 39.44 12.18
N ILE A 2 -25.55 38.93 11.71
CA ILE A 2 -25.22 37.51 11.73
C ILE A 2 -24.48 37.24 13.05
N LYS A 3 -25.01 36.34 13.88
CA LYS A 3 -24.35 35.85 15.10
C LYS A 3 -23.13 35.01 14.72
N PRO A 4 -22.01 35.08 15.45
CA PRO A 4 -20.85 34.25 15.17
C PRO A 4 -21.10 32.81 15.64
N MET A 5 -20.79 31.85 14.77
CA MET A 5 -20.68 30.43 15.13
C MET A 5 -19.49 30.24 16.06
N SER A 6 -19.76 29.58 17.19
CA SER A 6 -18.79 29.23 18.22
C SER A 6 -17.70 28.30 17.68
N SER A 7 -16.47 28.63 18.04
CA SER A 7 -15.27 27.80 17.92
C SER A 7 -15.51 26.37 18.41
N HIS A 8 -15.58 25.41 17.49
CA HIS A 8 -15.34 24.01 17.82
C HIS A 8 -13.84 23.81 17.99
N GLN A 9 -13.46 23.36 19.18
CA GLN A 9 -12.10 22.93 19.51
C GLN A 9 -11.71 21.80 18.56
N SER A 10 -10.64 22.00 17.79
CA SER A 10 -10.01 20.95 17.01
C SER A 10 -9.43 19.91 17.96
N GLU A 11 -10.05 18.74 18.07
CA GLU A 11 -9.41 17.58 18.70
C GLU A 11 -8.11 17.28 17.94
N ALA A 12 -6.99 17.20 18.66
CA ALA A 12 -5.69 16.93 18.07
C ALA A 12 -5.69 15.51 17.45
N HIS A 13 -5.67 15.43 16.13
CA HIS A 13 -5.46 14.18 15.42
C HIS A 13 -3.98 13.79 15.52
N LEU A 14 -3.71 12.64 16.15
CA LEU A 14 -2.38 12.05 16.27
C LEU A 14 -1.90 11.62 14.88
N THR A 15 -1.13 12.47 14.21
CA THR A 15 -0.44 12.13 12.94
C THR A 15 0.93 11.56 13.29
N LEU A 16 1.20 10.33 12.90
CA LEU A 16 2.46 9.66 13.22
C LEU A 16 3.00 8.95 11.99
N THR A 17 4.17 9.38 11.55
CA THR A 17 4.87 8.72 10.44
C THR A 17 5.80 7.64 10.96
N VAL A 18 5.62 6.39 10.50
CA VAL A 18 6.43 5.23 10.89
C VAL A 18 7.12 4.66 9.66
N PHE A 19 8.37 4.22 9.82
CA PHE A 19 9.18 3.55 8.80
C PHE A 19 9.46 2.11 9.29
N SER A 20 9.83 1.17 8.42
CA SER A 20 10.59 -0.04 8.77
C SER A 20 10.95 -0.87 7.53
N PRO A 21 12.23 -1.25 7.34
CA PRO A 21 12.58 -2.48 6.65
C PRO A 21 13.12 -3.54 7.62
N PRO A 22 13.02 -4.85 7.30
CA PRO A 22 13.68 -5.89 8.08
C PRO A 22 15.20 -5.76 7.99
N LYS A 23 15.88 -5.97 9.12
CA LYS A 23 17.33 -5.86 9.27
C LYS A 23 18.07 -6.81 8.31
N CYS A 24 18.82 -6.23 7.37
CA CYS A 24 20.04 -6.83 6.82
C CYS A 24 21.18 -5.82 6.97
N VAL A 25 22.32 -6.34 7.42
CA VAL A 25 23.44 -5.61 8.03
C VAL A 25 24.46 -5.17 6.97
N ASN A 26 24.93 -3.92 7.14
CA ASN A 26 26.20 -3.28 6.74
C ASN A 26 26.43 -2.75 5.30
N LYS A 27 26.81 -1.46 5.30
CA LYS A 27 27.51 -0.62 4.30
C LYS A 27 26.76 -0.27 3.00
N MET A 28 26.05 0.86 3.06
CA MET A 28 25.41 1.52 1.91
C MET A 28 26.20 2.76 1.43
N ASP A 29 27.53 2.77 1.57
CA ASP A 29 28.37 3.75 0.84
C ASP A 29 28.92 3.17 -0.48
N ASP A 30 28.73 1.87 -0.71
CA ASP A 30 29.27 1.14 -1.88
C ASP A 30 28.19 0.84 -2.96
N LEU A 31 26.92 1.18 -2.71
CA LEU A 31 25.78 0.87 -3.58
C LEU A 31 25.29 2.07 -4.42
N LEU A 32 25.81 3.27 -4.19
CA LEU A 32 25.59 4.43 -5.06
C LEU A 32 26.59 4.49 -6.23
N GLN A 33 27.53 3.53 -6.34
CA GLN A 33 28.50 3.43 -7.45
C GLN A 33 28.45 2.11 -8.24
N ARG A 34 27.54 1.17 -7.92
CA ARG A 34 27.38 -0.07 -8.70
C ARG A 34 26.05 -0.07 -9.44
N ASN A 35 26.09 0.48 -10.66
CA ASN A 35 25.03 0.42 -11.66
C ASN A 35 25.00 -0.92 -12.44
N ASP A 36 25.45 -2.02 -11.83
CA ASP A 36 25.56 -3.32 -12.50
C ASP A 36 25.11 -4.45 -11.57
N LEU A 37 23.79 -4.64 -11.43
CA LEU A 37 23.16 -5.95 -11.15
C LEU A 37 21.71 -5.88 -11.68
N ILE A 38 21.59 -5.84 -13.00
CA ILE A 38 20.38 -6.29 -13.70
C ILE A 38 20.58 -7.79 -13.90
N ASP A 39 19.90 -8.61 -13.11
CA ASP A 39 19.68 -10.01 -13.49
C ASP A 39 18.82 -10.00 -14.74
N LYS A 40 19.47 -10.21 -15.89
CA LYS A 40 18.84 -10.75 -17.07
C LYS A 40 18.73 -12.25 -16.86
N ASP A 41 17.62 -12.69 -16.30
CA ASP A 41 17.18 -14.05 -16.53
C ASP A 41 16.23 -14.03 -17.74
N ASP A 42 16.81 -14.43 -18.86
CA ASP A 42 16.10 -14.85 -20.06
C ASP A 42 15.37 -16.16 -19.76
N GLU A 43 14.04 -16.15 -19.72
CA GLU A 43 13.23 -17.34 -20.05
C GLU A 43 12.47 -17.04 -21.35
N GLU A 44 12.98 -17.64 -22.43
CA GLU A 44 12.29 -17.81 -23.70
C GLU A 44 11.07 -18.72 -23.50
N ASP A 45 9.87 -18.15 -23.47
CA ASP A 45 8.63 -18.91 -23.69
C ASP A 45 8.26 -18.85 -25.18
N GLU A 46 8.73 -19.86 -25.90
CA GLU A 46 8.42 -20.13 -27.30
C GLU A 46 6.98 -20.69 -27.41
N PHE A 47 5.99 -19.81 -27.49
CA PHE A 47 4.60 -20.20 -27.81
C PHE A 47 4.29 -19.92 -29.29
N SER A 48 4.85 -20.73 -30.19
CA SER A 48 4.42 -20.73 -31.60
C SER A 48 3.05 -21.41 -31.71
N THR A 49 2.06 -20.65 -32.16
CA THR A 49 0.74 -21.18 -32.53
C THR A 49 0.78 -21.47 -34.03
N MET A 50 1.14 -22.68 -34.43
CA MET A 50 0.88 -23.21 -35.77
C MET A 50 0.06 -24.49 -35.63
N THR A 51 -1.27 -24.32 -35.58
CA THR A 51 -2.20 -25.40 -35.88
C THR A 51 -2.36 -25.49 -37.39
N GLU A 52 -1.52 -26.28 -38.06
CA GLU A 52 -1.82 -26.81 -39.38
C GLU A 52 -1.62 -28.32 -39.41
N THR A 53 -2.76 -28.99 -39.47
CA THR A 53 -3.04 -30.32 -40.03
C THR A 53 -1.89 -30.98 -40.79
N THR A 54 -1.37 -32.07 -40.24
CA THR A 54 -0.74 -33.13 -41.05
C THR A 54 -1.31 -34.48 -40.68
N ASN A 55 -2.15 -34.97 -41.57
CA ASN A 55 -2.58 -36.36 -41.68
C ASN A 55 -1.35 -37.25 -41.84
N ILE A 56 -1.09 -38.15 -40.89
CA ILE A 56 -0.25 -39.32 -41.14
C ILE A 56 -1.07 -40.57 -40.83
N SER A 57 -1.42 -41.26 -41.90
CA SER A 57 -2.00 -42.59 -41.92
C SER A 57 -1.02 -43.61 -41.34
N ILE A 58 -1.42 -44.30 -40.27
CA ILE A 58 -0.78 -45.56 -39.90
C ILE A 58 -1.77 -46.68 -40.21
N GLN A 59 -1.54 -47.36 -41.33
CA GLN A 59 -2.22 -48.58 -41.72
C GLN A 59 -1.96 -49.70 -40.71
N THR A 60 -3.02 -50.44 -40.48
CA THR A 60 -3.22 -51.53 -39.54
C THR A 60 -2.29 -52.72 -39.81
N ARG A 61 -1.65 -53.26 -38.76
CA ARG A 61 -1.39 -54.72 -38.60
C ARG A 61 -1.32 -55.06 -37.12
N LEU A 62 -2.47 -55.21 -36.48
CA LEU A 62 -2.57 -55.86 -35.17
C LEU A 62 -3.25 -57.21 -35.33
N ASN A 63 -2.42 -58.25 -35.19
CA ASN A 63 -2.81 -59.64 -35.12
C ASN A 63 -3.74 -59.84 -33.92
N ARG A 64 -4.87 -60.51 -34.14
CA ARG A 64 -5.88 -60.82 -33.11
C ARG A 64 -5.29 -61.72 -32.03
N LYS A 65 -5.05 -61.17 -30.84
CA LYS A 65 -5.16 -61.90 -29.56
C LYS A 65 -5.94 -61.02 -28.59
N CYS A 66 -7.19 -61.42 -28.34
CA CYS A 66 -8.10 -60.74 -27.42
C CYS A 66 -7.50 -60.73 -26.01
N ILE A 67 -7.15 -59.54 -25.51
CA ILE A 67 -6.86 -59.35 -24.09
C ILE A 67 -8.21 -59.31 -23.36
N PRO A 68 -8.45 -60.16 -22.33
CA PRO A 68 -9.69 -60.13 -21.58
C PRO A 68 -9.93 -58.73 -20.96
N SER A 69 -11.15 -58.21 -21.08
CA SER A 69 -11.53 -56.86 -20.63
C SER A 69 -11.28 -56.58 -19.14
N SER A 70 -11.04 -57.62 -18.34
CA SER A 70 -10.69 -57.54 -16.92
C SER A 70 -9.24 -57.09 -16.68
N MET A 71 -8.29 -57.45 -17.56
CA MET A 71 -6.89 -57.04 -17.47
C MET A 71 -6.68 -55.57 -17.88
N LEU A 72 -7.40 -55.12 -18.90
CA LEU A 72 -7.33 -53.71 -19.36
C LEU A 72 -7.84 -52.73 -18.28
N ARG A 73 -8.92 -53.10 -17.56
CA ARG A 73 -9.44 -52.28 -16.45
C ARG A 73 -8.49 -52.22 -15.25
N LYS A 74 -7.68 -53.27 -15.03
CA LYS A 74 -6.70 -53.31 -13.93
C LYS A 74 -5.49 -52.41 -14.23
N CYS A 75 -5.00 -52.41 -15.47
CA CYS A 75 -3.92 -51.50 -15.90
C CYS A 75 -4.36 -50.03 -15.94
N ILE A 76 -5.59 -49.72 -16.37
CA ILE A 76 -6.09 -48.33 -16.40
C ILE A 76 -6.24 -47.75 -14.97
N LYS A 77 -6.62 -48.56 -13.98
CA LYS A 77 -6.69 -48.12 -12.57
C LYS A 77 -5.31 -47.90 -11.92
N GLN A 78 -4.23 -48.44 -12.48
CA GLN A 78 -2.86 -48.23 -11.99
C GLN A 78 -2.15 -47.05 -12.67
N ILE A 79 -2.66 -46.56 -13.81
CA ILE A 79 -2.04 -45.48 -14.60
C ILE A 79 -2.72 -44.12 -14.34
N VAL A 80 -3.89 -44.08 -13.68
CA VAL A 80 -4.49 -42.83 -13.22
C VAL A 80 -4.02 -42.57 -11.79
N PRO A 81 -3.03 -41.70 -11.54
CA PRO A 81 -2.74 -41.25 -10.19
C PRO A 81 -4.01 -40.58 -9.66
N THR A 82 -4.67 -41.19 -8.67
CA THR A 82 -5.66 -40.53 -7.83
C THR A 82 -4.94 -39.58 -6.88
N HIS A 83 -4.23 -38.62 -7.45
CA HIS A 83 -3.79 -37.44 -6.74
C HIS A 83 -4.59 -36.32 -7.36
N ASN A 84 -5.67 -35.92 -6.70
CA ASN A 84 -6.28 -34.63 -6.97
C ASN A 84 -5.25 -33.63 -6.43
N PRO A 85 -4.41 -32.97 -7.26
CA PRO A 85 -3.46 -32.01 -6.71
C PRO A 85 -4.32 -30.96 -6.03
N LYS A 86 -4.22 -30.86 -4.70
CA LYS A 86 -4.77 -29.71 -3.98
C LYS A 86 -4.15 -28.52 -4.70
N LYS A 87 -4.91 -27.79 -5.51
CA LYS A 87 -4.43 -26.59 -6.19
C LYS A 87 -3.83 -25.73 -5.09
N ARG A 88 -2.50 -25.68 -5.02
CA ARG A 88 -1.81 -24.86 -4.03
C ARG A 88 -2.29 -23.46 -4.35
N LYS A 89 -3.06 -22.81 -3.46
CA LYS A 89 -3.41 -21.40 -3.62
C LYS A 89 -2.06 -20.69 -3.79
N ILE A 90 -1.75 -20.26 -5.00
CA ILE A 90 -0.56 -19.46 -5.27
C ILE A 90 -0.86 -18.13 -4.57
N LYS A 91 -0.09 -17.82 -3.53
CA LYS A 91 -0.25 -16.54 -2.84
C LYS A 91 0.15 -15.45 -3.83
N LEU A 92 -0.79 -14.57 -4.16
CA LEU A 92 -0.59 -13.58 -5.21
C LEU A 92 0.48 -12.53 -4.84
N MET A 93 0.57 -12.20 -3.55
CA MET A 93 1.55 -11.27 -3.00
C MET A 93 2.35 -11.91 -1.85
N ASP A 94 3.65 -11.65 -1.83
CA ASP A 94 4.56 -11.94 -0.71
C ASP A 94 5.35 -10.68 -0.32
N TRP A 95 6.13 -10.72 0.76
CA TRP A 95 6.98 -9.59 1.18
C TRP A 95 8.46 -9.84 0.87
N LYS A 96 8.75 -10.62 -0.17
CA LYS A 96 10.13 -10.86 -0.63
C LYS A 96 10.55 -9.94 -1.78
N ARG A 97 9.60 -9.21 -2.36
CA ARG A 97 9.80 -8.24 -3.45
C ARG A 97 8.75 -7.14 -3.39
N TYR A 98 9.01 -6.04 -4.12
CA TYR A 98 8.03 -4.99 -4.35
C TYR A 98 7.08 -5.40 -5.48
N HIS A 99 5.82 -4.99 -5.36
CA HIS A 99 4.74 -5.45 -6.23
C HIS A 99 4.09 -4.29 -6.97
N ARG A 100 3.60 -4.56 -8.19
CA ARG A 100 2.80 -3.61 -8.97
C ARG A 100 1.45 -3.34 -8.30
N LEU A 101 0.82 -2.22 -8.63
CA LEU A 101 -0.45 -1.78 -8.06
C LEU A 101 -1.54 -2.85 -8.17
N ASN A 102 -1.64 -3.51 -9.33
CA ASN A 102 -2.65 -4.56 -9.56
C ASN A 102 -2.49 -5.76 -8.61
N VAL A 103 -1.26 -6.15 -8.28
CA VAL A 103 -0.97 -7.23 -7.33
C VAL A 103 -1.35 -6.81 -5.91
N ILE A 104 -1.03 -5.57 -5.52
CA ILE A 104 -1.43 -5.01 -4.22
C ILE A 104 -2.97 -4.95 -4.09
N TYR A 105 -3.67 -4.54 -5.15
CA TYR A 105 -5.14 -4.45 -5.15
C TYR A 105 -5.79 -5.83 -5.08
N ALA A 106 -5.30 -6.78 -5.86
CA ALA A 106 -5.81 -8.13 -5.80
C ALA A 106 -5.48 -8.82 -4.46
N PHE A 107 -4.41 -8.42 -3.77
CA PHE A 107 -4.11 -8.86 -2.40
C PHE A 107 -5.14 -8.37 -1.38
N ILE A 108 -5.51 -7.08 -1.38
CA ILE A 108 -6.52 -6.60 -0.43
C ILE A 108 -7.92 -7.14 -0.76
N ASP A 109 -8.25 -7.34 -2.04
CA ASP A 109 -9.48 -8.01 -2.47
C ASP A 109 -9.50 -9.49 -2.02
N GLU A 110 -8.34 -10.16 -2.01
CA GLU A 110 -8.20 -11.50 -1.43
C GLU A 110 -8.46 -11.51 0.08
N LEU A 111 -7.98 -10.51 0.83
CA LEU A 111 -8.24 -10.43 2.27
C LEU A 111 -9.73 -10.28 2.58
N GLU A 112 -10.46 -9.44 1.84
CA GLU A 112 -11.92 -9.34 1.97
C GLU A 112 -12.61 -10.67 1.66
N ARG A 113 -12.28 -11.28 0.51
CA ARG A 113 -12.87 -12.55 0.09
C ARG A 113 -12.63 -13.69 1.08
N ASP A 114 -11.42 -13.78 1.62
CA ASP A 114 -11.03 -14.88 2.52
C ASP A 114 -11.43 -14.59 3.99
N TYR A 115 -11.63 -13.33 4.39
CA TYR A 115 -12.01 -12.91 5.75
C TYR A 115 -13.19 -11.90 5.78
N PRO A 116 -14.34 -12.21 5.15
CA PRO A 116 -15.43 -11.25 4.93
C PRO A 116 -16.15 -10.80 6.22
N ALA A 117 -16.00 -11.55 7.32
CA ALA A 117 -16.60 -11.18 8.59
C ALA A 117 -15.91 -9.99 9.28
N ILE A 118 -14.68 -9.65 8.87
CA ILE A 118 -13.90 -8.57 9.47
C ILE A 118 -13.32 -7.60 8.45
N CYS A 119 -13.31 -7.95 7.17
CA CYS A 119 -12.71 -7.13 6.11
C CYS A 119 -13.78 -6.55 5.18
N THR A 120 -13.60 -5.30 4.77
CA THR A 120 -14.39 -4.66 3.72
C THR A 120 -13.46 -3.80 2.87
N VAL A 121 -13.45 -4.00 1.55
CA VAL A 121 -12.72 -3.16 0.61
C VAL A 121 -13.67 -2.13 0.02
N SER A 122 -13.21 -0.89 -0.06
CA SER A 122 -13.97 0.22 -0.64
C SER A 122 -13.06 1.08 -1.52
N VAL A 123 -13.65 1.69 -2.54
CA VAL A 123 -13.00 2.74 -3.33
C VAL A 123 -13.38 4.07 -2.69
N ILE A 124 -12.39 4.78 -2.14
CA ILE A 124 -12.60 6.05 -1.44
C ILE A 124 -12.47 7.28 -2.35
N GLY A 125 -12.01 7.07 -3.58
CA GLY A 125 -11.84 8.10 -4.59
C GLY A 125 -11.20 7.55 -5.85
N LYS A 126 -11.01 8.43 -6.82
CA LYS A 126 -10.25 8.16 -8.04
C LYS A 126 -9.02 9.07 -8.04
N SER A 127 -7.90 8.58 -8.55
CA SER A 127 -6.73 9.41 -8.81
C SER A 127 -6.92 10.31 -10.05
N VAL A 128 -5.96 11.16 -10.32
CA VAL A 128 -5.94 12.05 -11.50
C VAL A 128 -6.14 11.28 -12.81
N GLU A 129 -5.45 10.16 -13.00
CA GLU A 129 -5.54 9.30 -14.18
C GLU A 129 -6.69 8.27 -14.08
N GLY A 130 -7.57 8.39 -13.09
CA GLY A 130 -8.80 7.60 -12.97
C GLY A 130 -8.66 6.21 -12.33
N ARG A 131 -7.51 5.90 -11.72
CA ARG A 131 -7.32 4.66 -10.96
C ARG A 131 -8.10 4.72 -9.65
N ASP A 132 -8.63 3.59 -9.21
CA ASP A 132 -9.26 3.49 -7.88
C ASP A 132 -8.25 3.81 -6.79
N ILE A 133 -8.67 4.53 -5.76
CA ILE A 133 -7.94 4.61 -4.49
C ILE A 133 -8.66 3.64 -3.54
N LYS A 134 -8.06 2.47 -3.34
CA LYS A 134 -8.66 1.41 -2.52
C LYS A 134 -8.26 1.49 -1.05
N MET A 135 -9.25 1.34 -0.18
CA MET A 135 -9.09 1.23 1.26
C MET A 135 -9.62 -0.13 1.76
N LEU A 136 -8.84 -0.81 2.59
CA LEU A 136 -9.27 -1.97 3.36
C LEU A 136 -9.68 -1.53 4.77
N LYS A 137 -10.93 -1.78 5.14
CA LYS A 137 -11.41 -1.67 6.53
C LYS A 137 -11.28 -3.03 7.21
N ILE A 138 -10.64 -3.08 8.39
CA ILE A 138 -10.59 -4.26 9.27
C ILE A 138 -11.29 -3.91 10.58
N SER A 139 -12.38 -4.61 10.92
CA SER A 139 -13.22 -4.27 12.08
C SER A 139 -13.98 -5.48 12.63
N ASN A 140 -14.30 -5.45 13.92
CA ASN A 140 -15.26 -6.37 14.54
C ASN A 140 -16.72 -5.87 14.46
N SER A 141 -16.96 -4.75 13.78
CA SER A 141 -18.25 -4.06 13.64
C SER A 141 -18.89 -3.55 14.94
N ASP A 142 -18.12 -3.40 16.03
CA ASP A 142 -18.60 -2.74 17.26
C ASP A 142 -18.66 -1.21 17.04
N ALA A 143 -19.85 -0.63 17.16
CA ALA A 143 -20.08 0.81 17.00
C ALA A 143 -19.35 1.69 18.03
N ARG A 144 -18.82 1.11 19.12
CA ARG A 144 -18.02 1.82 20.13
C ARG A 144 -16.54 1.91 19.76
N ASN A 145 -16.12 1.28 18.67
CA ASN A 145 -14.73 1.37 18.21
C ASN A 145 -14.35 2.81 17.89
N SER A 146 -13.05 3.09 17.98
CA SER A 146 -12.46 4.28 17.37
C SER A 146 -11.74 3.88 16.09
N ALA A 147 -11.67 4.80 15.14
CA ALA A 147 -11.01 4.55 13.86
C ALA A 147 -9.52 4.91 13.93
N VAL A 148 -8.72 4.10 13.24
CA VAL A 148 -7.28 4.29 13.00
C VAL A 148 -7.07 4.34 11.51
N TRP A 149 -6.50 5.45 11.02
CA TRP A 149 -6.09 5.59 9.64
C TRP A 149 -4.64 5.13 9.47
N ILE A 150 -4.36 4.36 8.43
CA ILE A 150 -3.01 3.98 8.00
C ILE A 150 -2.92 4.14 6.48
N ASP A 151 -1.99 4.95 5.99
CA ASP A 151 -1.67 5.01 4.58
C ASP A 151 -0.19 4.81 4.28
N GLY A 152 0.08 4.46 3.02
CA GLY A 152 1.41 4.35 2.47
C GLY A 152 1.44 4.84 1.02
N SER A 153 2.66 5.08 0.54
CA SER A 153 2.93 5.50 -0.83
C SER A 153 2.14 6.75 -1.24
N ILE A 154 2.03 7.73 -0.34
CA ILE A 154 1.67 9.10 -0.72
C ILE A 154 2.76 9.72 -1.62
N HIS A 155 4.03 9.42 -1.33
CA HIS A 155 5.13 9.61 -2.27
C HIS A 155 5.41 8.33 -3.04
N ALA A 156 5.36 8.42 -4.36
CA ALA A 156 5.37 7.26 -5.25
C ALA A 156 6.63 6.38 -5.15
N ARG A 157 7.83 6.99 -5.11
CA ARG A 157 9.12 6.27 -5.06
C ARG A 157 9.35 5.45 -3.80
N GLU A 158 8.55 5.62 -2.77
CA GLU A 158 8.77 5.07 -1.42
C GLU A 158 8.17 3.65 -1.29
N TRP A 159 8.52 2.73 -2.18
CA TRP A 159 7.89 1.40 -2.33
C TRP A 159 7.81 0.55 -1.05
N ILE A 160 8.73 0.76 -0.11
CA ILE A 160 8.71 0.07 1.19
C ILE A 160 7.47 0.43 2.02
N SER A 161 6.95 1.66 1.90
CA SER A 161 5.74 2.09 2.61
C SER A 161 4.54 1.20 2.26
N ALA A 162 4.24 0.99 0.97
CA ALA A 162 3.17 0.09 0.54
C ALA A 162 3.38 -1.35 1.03
N SER A 163 4.63 -1.82 1.03
CA SER A 163 4.97 -3.17 1.50
C SER A 163 4.73 -3.34 3.00
N VAL A 164 5.11 -2.34 3.81
CA VAL A 164 4.88 -2.35 5.26
C VAL A 164 3.39 -2.27 5.57
N VAL A 165 2.67 -1.36 4.90
CA VAL A 165 1.23 -1.18 5.13
C VAL A 165 0.44 -2.44 4.76
N THR A 166 0.77 -3.10 3.65
CA THR A 166 0.17 -4.41 3.31
C THR A 166 0.57 -5.52 4.27
N TYR A 167 1.80 -5.50 4.81
CA TYR A 167 2.23 -6.47 5.84
C TYR A 167 1.45 -6.31 7.14
N ILE A 168 1.22 -5.06 7.57
CA ILE A 168 0.37 -4.74 8.73
C ILE A 168 -1.04 -5.27 8.49
N ALA A 169 -1.62 -5.03 7.30
CA ALA A 169 -2.94 -5.55 6.94
C ALA A 169 -2.99 -7.08 7.02
N ASP A 170 -2.05 -7.80 6.40
CA ASP A 170 -1.99 -9.28 6.46
C ASP A 170 -1.91 -9.78 7.91
N THR A 171 -1.06 -9.15 8.71
CA THR A 171 -0.83 -9.51 10.10
C THR A 171 -2.09 -9.31 10.94
N LEU A 172 -2.76 -8.16 10.80
CA LEU A 172 -4.00 -7.86 11.51
C LEU A 172 -5.11 -8.85 11.12
N VAL A 173 -5.36 -9.06 9.83
CA VAL A 173 -6.44 -9.91 9.35
C VAL A 173 -6.21 -11.36 9.75
N ARG A 174 -5.03 -11.93 9.47
CA ARG A 174 -4.77 -13.36 9.68
C ARG A 174 -4.64 -13.73 11.15
N ASN A 175 -4.32 -12.76 12.02
CA ASN A 175 -4.20 -12.99 13.47
C ASN A 175 -5.36 -12.41 14.28
N PHE A 176 -6.36 -11.78 13.66
CA PHE A 176 -7.37 -10.95 14.34
C PHE A 176 -7.96 -11.58 15.61
N LYS A 177 -8.36 -12.85 15.54
CA LYS A 177 -8.95 -13.60 16.68
C LYS A 177 -8.01 -13.84 17.87
N LYS A 178 -6.70 -13.72 17.65
CA LYS A 178 -5.63 -13.93 18.65
C LYS A 178 -5.09 -12.61 19.20
N LEU A 179 -5.41 -11.49 18.56
CA LEU A 179 -4.95 -10.17 18.99
C LEU A 179 -5.71 -9.71 20.22
N SER A 180 -5.07 -8.89 21.05
CA SER A 180 -5.67 -8.33 22.25
C SER A 180 -6.84 -7.41 21.93
N ASN A 181 -7.73 -7.22 22.91
CA ASN A 181 -8.85 -6.31 22.77
C ASN A 181 -8.42 -4.88 22.43
N SER A 182 -7.24 -4.42 22.88
CA SER A 182 -6.70 -3.10 22.54
C SER A 182 -6.45 -2.88 21.05
N ILE A 183 -6.33 -3.95 20.26
CA ILE A 183 -6.18 -3.93 18.80
C ILE A 183 -7.52 -4.19 18.13
N THR A 184 -8.29 -5.16 18.62
CA THR A 184 -9.54 -5.59 17.97
C THR A 184 -10.73 -4.67 18.26
N ASN A 185 -10.64 -3.78 19.26
CA ASN A 185 -11.61 -2.70 19.55
C ASN A 185 -11.34 -1.40 18.75
N LYS A 186 -10.85 -1.55 17.52
CA LYS A 186 -10.53 -0.47 16.59
C LYS A 186 -11.04 -0.82 15.20
N ASP A 187 -11.44 0.21 14.49
CA ASP A 187 -11.70 0.16 13.06
C ASP A 187 -10.42 0.58 12.33
N TRP A 188 -9.72 -0.37 11.72
CA TRP A 188 -8.49 -0.09 10.98
C TRP A 188 -8.84 0.25 9.54
N HIS A 189 -8.55 1.47 9.11
CA HIS A 189 -8.75 1.97 7.74
C HIS A 189 -7.38 2.07 7.07
N ILE A 190 -7.10 1.15 6.13
CA ILE A 190 -5.78 0.97 5.55
C ILE A 190 -5.80 1.29 4.06
N VAL A 191 -4.99 2.24 3.61
CA VAL A 191 -4.78 2.62 2.21
C VAL A 191 -3.35 2.30 1.81
N PRO A 192 -3.07 1.13 1.20
CA PRO A 192 -1.70 0.73 0.89
C PRO A 192 -0.98 1.65 -0.11
N VAL A 193 -1.72 2.20 -1.07
CA VAL A 193 -1.19 3.08 -2.12
C VAL A 193 -2.12 4.28 -2.27
N LEU A 194 -1.77 5.39 -1.63
CA LEU A 194 -2.54 6.64 -1.73
C LEU A 194 -2.31 7.37 -3.06
N ASN A 195 -1.11 7.25 -3.65
CA ASN A 195 -0.76 7.84 -4.95
C ASN A 195 -0.62 6.75 -6.04
N PRO A 196 -1.72 6.16 -6.53
CA PRO A 196 -1.65 5.02 -7.46
C PRO A 196 -1.04 5.40 -8.81
N ASP A 197 -1.23 6.64 -9.27
CA ASP A 197 -0.70 7.10 -10.56
C ASP A 197 0.80 7.27 -10.50
N GLY A 198 1.28 8.00 -9.49
CA GLY A 198 2.71 8.16 -9.26
C GLY A 198 3.36 6.79 -9.02
N TYR A 199 2.73 5.91 -8.23
CA TYR A 199 3.27 4.58 -7.94
C TYR A 199 3.48 3.77 -9.23
N GLU A 200 2.47 3.66 -10.10
CA GLU A 200 2.62 2.95 -11.37
C GLU A 200 3.62 3.62 -12.32
N TYR A 201 3.70 4.95 -12.30
CA TYR A 201 4.71 5.70 -13.05
C TYR A 201 6.13 5.33 -12.61
N THR A 202 6.38 5.10 -11.31
CA THR A 202 7.69 4.64 -10.82
C THR A 202 8.06 3.22 -11.24
N HIS A 203 7.08 2.39 -11.58
CA HIS A 203 7.31 1.02 -12.06
C HIS A 203 7.49 0.93 -13.56
N THR A 204 7.17 1.99 -14.31
CA THR A 204 7.11 1.92 -15.79
C THR A 204 7.93 2.99 -16.49
N GLN A 205 8.17 4.15 -15.86
CA GLN A 205 8.77 5.32 -16.51
C GLN A 205 9.93 5.88 -15.69
N ASP A 206 9.66 6.43 -14.49
CA ASP A 206 10.66 7.10 -13.66
C ASP A 206 10.59 6.61 -12.22
N ARG A 207 11.54 5.74 -11.86
CA ARG A 207 11.65 5.16 -10.53
C ARG A 207 11.78 6.20 -9.42
N MET A 208 12.32 7.39 -9.70
CA MET A 208 12.53 8.45 -8.71
C MET A 208 11.36 9.43 -8.58
N TRP A 209 10.26 9.21 -9.30
CA TRP A 209 9.08 10.04 -9.22
C TRP A 209 8.46 10.06 -7.81
N ARG A 210 8.17 11.26 -7.30
CA ARG A 210 7.63 11.47 -5.94
C ARG A 210 6.14 11.86 -5.96
N LYS A 211 5.80 12.83 -6.79
CA LYS A 211 4.51 13.53 -6.84
C LYS A 211 3.38 12.63 -7.37
N ASN A 212 2.14 13.13 -7.41
CA ASN A 212 1.09 12.51 -8.22
C ASN A 212 1.32 12.79 -9.73
N ARG A 213 0.28 12.65 -10.56
CA ARG A 213 0.35 12.86 -12.02
C ARG A 213 -0.56 13.97 -12.56
N ALA A 214 -1.05 14.88 -11.71
CA ALA A 214 -1.77 16.09 -12.16
C ALA A 214 -0.93 16.94 -13.12
N CYS A 215 -1.55 17.68 -14.03
CA CYS A 215 -0.84 18.57 -14.95
C CYS A 215 -1.28 20.01 -14.72
N TYR A 216 -0.35 20.86 -14.30
CA TYR A 216 -0.55 22.30 -14.13
C TYR A 216 0.53 23.03 -14.92
N ASP A 217 0.12 23.95 -15.79
CA ASP A 217 1.03 24.75 -16.65
C ASP A 217 2.06 23.91 -17.43
N GLY A 218 1.64 22.74 -17.91
CA GLY A 218 2.50 21.81 -18.65
C GLY A 218 3.51 21.04 -17.79
N GLN A 219 3.51 21.25 -16.47
CA GLN A 219 4.32 20.51 -15.50
C GLN A 219 3.48 19.44 -14.81
N TYR A 220 4.11 18.29 -14.56
CA TYR A 220 3.43 17.15 -13.94
C TYR A 220 3.71 17.04 -12.43
N GLY A 221 2.65 16.73 -11.71
CA GLY A 221 2.62 16.30 -10.33
C GLY A 221 2.51 17.42 -9.31
N VAL A 222 1.75 17.13 -8.26
CA VAL A 222 1.69 17.84 -6.97
C VAL A 222 2.28 16.93 -5.89
N ASP A 223 3.06 17.49 -4.97
CA ASP A 223 3.45 16.80 -3.75
C ASP A 223 2.21 16.69 -2.84
N LEU A 224 1.63 15.50 -2.79
CA LEU A 224 0.42 15.23 -2.00
C LEU A 224 0.63 15.52 -0.50
N ASN A 225 1.84 15.36 0.03
CA ASN A 225 2.15 15.67 1.43
C ASN A 225 2.37 17.17 1.69
N ARG A 226 2.18 18.02 0.68
CA ARG A 226 2.10 19.49 0.79
C ARG A 226 0.73 20.04 0.42
N ASN A 227 -0.19 19.18 -0.01
CA ASN A 227 -1.49 19.58 -0.53
C ASN A 227 -2.62 19.58 0.53
N PHE A 228 -2.36 19.16 1.77
CA PHE A 228 -3.34 19.28 2.87
C PHE A 228 -3.52 20.73 3.33
N SER A 229 -4.65 21.07 3.95
CA SER A 229 -4.96 22.45 4.34
C SER A 229 -4.16 23.00 5.53
N CYS A 230 -3.53 22.15 6.33
CA CYS A 230 -2.87 22.57 7.56
C CYS A 230 -1.55 23.28 7.25
N GLY A 231 -1.49 24.59 7.50
CA GLY A 231 -0.28 25.38 7.25
C GLY A 231 0.03 25.61 5.77
N TRP A 232 -0.95 25.38 4.87
CA TRP A 232 -0.76 25.43 3.43
C TRP A 232 -0.23 26.79 2.98
N GLY A 233 1.03 26.80 2.54
CA GLY A 233 1.76 27.98 2.10
C GLY A 233 2.04 29.07 3.13
N ASN A 234 1.84 28.79 4.42
CA ASN A 234 2.02 29.78 5.48
C ASN A 234 3.47 30.30 5.60
N ASN A 235 4.48 29.50 5.22
CA ASN A 235 5.88 29.91 5.30
C ASN A 235 6.48 30.27 3.93
N GLY A 236 5.64 30.70 2.97
CA GLY A 236 6.11 30.89 1.60
C GLY A 236 6.68 29.58 1.05
N ASP A 237 7.92 29.60 0.57
CA ASP A 237 8.62 28.42 0.02
C ASP A 237 9.48 27.65 1.02
N GLU A 238 9.39 27.97 2.32
CA GLU A 238 10.06 27.18 3.35
C GLU A 238 9.26 25.88 3.62
N GLY A 239 9.71 24.78 3.02
CA GLY A 239 9.11 23.45 3.18
C GLY A 239 8.07 23.09 2.12
N SER A 240 7.70 24.01 1.23
CA SER A 240 6.83 23.72 0.07
C SER A 240 7.17 24.67 -1.09
N SER A 241 6.56 24.52 -2.26
CA SER A 241 6.73 25.47 -3.37
C SER A 241 5.41 25.72 -4.09
N ASP A 242 5.19 26.93 -4.61
CA ASP A 242 4.08 27.26 -5.51
C ASP A 242 4.45 27.12 -7.00
N GLU A 243 5.71 26.78 -7.30
CA GLU A 243 6.20 26.53 -8.64
C GLU A 243 5.88 25.10 -9.12
N PRO A 244 5.11 24.91 -10.21
CA PRO A 244 4.68 23.58 -10.67
C PRO A 244 5.81 22.60 -11.01
N ASN A 245 6.99 23.11 -11.39
CA ASN A 245 8.18 22.30 -11.69
C ASN A 245 8.92 21.80 -10.44
N ASN A 246 8.59 22.31 -9.25
CA ASN A 246 9.27 21.93 -8.02
C ASN A 246 8.80 20.55 -7.53
N VAL A 247 9.72 19.79 -6.95
CA VAL A 247 9.43 18.48 -6.36
C VAL A 247 8.52 18.57 -5.13
N PHE A 248 8.50 19.73 -4.46
CA PHE A 248 7.64 20.07 -3.32
C PHE A 248 6.46 20.98 -3.71
N TYR A 249 6.08 21.01 -4.99
CA TYR A 249 4.94 21.81 -5.46
C TYR A 249 3.67 21.43 -4.69
N ARG A 250 3.07 22.42 -4.01
CA ARG A 250 1.95 22.23 -3.08
C ARG A 250 0.57 22.14 -3.74
N GLY A 251 0.52 22.33 -5.06
CA GLY A 251 -0.72 22.45 -5.83
C GLY A 251 -1.28 23.87 -5.82
N PRO A 252 -2.34 24.15 -6.60
CA PRO A 252 -2.92 25.48 -6.72
C PRO A 252 -3.77 25.92 -5.51
N ALA A 253 -4.24 24.96 -4.70
CA ALA A 253 -5.06 25.20 -3.52
C ALA A 253 -4.94 24.01 -2.54
N PRO A 254 -5.24 24.20 -1.24
CA PRO A 254 -5.33 23.07 -0.33
C PRO A 254 -6.45 22.13 -0.76
N PHE A 255 -6.16 20.82 -0.75
CA PHE A 255 -7.02 19.76 -1.27
C PHE A 255 -7.43 19.98 -2.73
N SER A 256 -6.49 20.43 -3.57
CA SER A 256 -6.71 20.48 -5.03
C SER A 256 -6.65 19.09 -5.68
N GLU A 257 -5.92 18.16 -5.07
CA GLU A 257 -5.69 16.85 -5.66
C GLU A 257 -6.76 15.84 -5.25
N PRO A 258 -7.26 15.01 -6.18
CA PRO A 258 -8.33 14.07 -5.88
C PRO A 258 -7.89 13.01 -4.86
N GLU A 259 -6.59 12.69 -4.79
CA GLU A 259 -6.04 11.78 -3.78
C GLU A 259 -6.15 12.36 -2.35
N THR A 260 -5.82 13.65 -2.14
CA THR A 260 -5.93 14.26 -0.81
C THR A 260 -7.38 14.56 -0.43
N ILE A 261 -8.22 14.88 -1.41
CA ILE A 261 -9.69 15.00 -1.23
C ILE A 261 -10.27 13.67 -0.72
N ALA A 262 -9.87 12.53 -1.30
CA ALA A 262 -10.37 11.21 -0.89
C ALA A 262 -10.07 10.93 0.60
N VAL A 263 -8.88 11.29 1.09
CA VAL A 263 -8.52 11.16 2.51
C VAL A 263 -9.40 12.08 3.38
N ARG A 264 -9.49 13.36 3.02
CA ARG A 264 -10.30 14.35 3.74
C ARG A 264 -11.74 13.89 3.87
N ASP A 265 -12.36 13.52 2.76
CA ASP A 265 -13.78 13.19 2.72
C ASP A 265 -14.06 11.89 3.46
N THR A 266 -13.17 10.89 3.37
CA THR A 266 -13.29 9.64 4.13
C THR A 266 -13.25 9.89 5.64
N ILE A 267 -12.31 10.72 6.11
CA ILE A 267 -12.17 11.00 7.54
C ILE A 267 -13.32 11.86 8.06
N LEU A 268 -13.66 12.94 7.35
CA LEU A 268 -14.68 13.90 7.81
C LEU A 268 -16.11 13.38 7.68
N SER A 269 -16.39 12.45 6.75
CA SER A 269 -17.72 11.83 6.62
C SER A 269 -17.95 10.64 7.54
N SER A 270 -16.90 10.14 8.21
CA SER A 270 -17.01 8.96 9.07
C SER A 270 -17.81 9.24 10.33
N THR A 271 -18.78 8.37 10.61
CA THR A 271 -19.50 8.36 11.89
C THR A 271 -18.64 7.83 13.04
N THR A 272 -17.62 7.02 12.73
CA THR A 272 -16.65 6.52 13.70
C THR A 272 -15.53 7.54 13.88
N PRO A 273 -15.24 8.00 15.11
CA PRO A 273 -14.23 9.04 15.31
C PRO A 273 -12.82 8.50 15.04
N PHE A 274 -12.10 9.15 14.13
CA PHE A 274 -10.68 8.90 13.90
C PHE A 274 -9.84 9.51 15.02
N LYS A 275 -9.13 8.64 15.76
CA LYS A 275 -8.28 9.06 16.89
C LYS A 275 -6.78 8.94 16.59
N VAL A 276 -6.41 8.16 15.58
CA VAL A 276 -5.02 7.93 15.17
C VAL A 276 -4.93 8.01 13.65
N PHE A 277 -3.89 8.68 13.16
CA PHE A 277 -3.55 8.81 11.74
C PHE A 277 -2.08 8.44 11.55
N LEU A 278 -1.80 7.38 10.79
CA LEU A 278 -0.45 6.93 10.50
C LEU A 278 -0.17 7.04 9.00
N SER A 279 0.81 7.85 8.59
CA SER A 279 1.27 7.90 7.19
C SER A 279 2.66 7.30 7.10
N PHE A 280 2.87 6.26 6.31
CA PHE A 280 4.17 5.58 6.20
C PHE A 280 4.98 6.16 5.02
N HIS A 281 6.23 6.54 5.30
CA HIS A 281 7.14 7.14 4.33
C HIS A 281 8.49 6.37 4.24
N SER A 282 9.39 6.81 3.35
CA SER A 282 10.82 6.41 3.28
C SER A 282 11.71 7.52 2.71
N TYR A 283 12.95 7.73 3.13
CA TYR A 283 13.80 6.96 4.05
C TYR A 283 14.05 7.74 5.37
N PHE A 284 15.08 7.39 6.15
CA PHE A 284 15.59 8.09 7.36
C PHE A 284 15.32 7.48 8.75
N GLU A 285 14.51 6.43 8.89
CA GLU A 285 14.27 5.76 10.20
C GLU A 285 13.74 6.68 11.31
N LEU A 286 12.81 7.59 10.96
CA LEU A 286 12.31 8.61 11.87
C LEU A 286 10.90 8.32 12.37
N ILE A 287 10.56 8.86 13.54
CA ILE A 287 9.17 8.97 13.97
C ILE A 287 8.87 10.45 14.18
N ILE A 288 7.97 10.98 13.36
CA ILE A 288 7.63 12.41 13.32
C ILE A 288 6.17 12.56 13.71
N PHE A 289 5.88 13.63 14.45
CA PHE A 289 4.55 14.05 14.84
C PHE A 289 4.45 15.59 14.73
N PRO A 290 3.23 16.16 14.75
CA PRO A 290 3.04 17.58 14.52
C PRO A 290 3.84 18.50 15.45
N TRP A 291 4.16 19.73 15.03
CA TRP A 291 3.87 20.30 13.71
C TRP A 291 5.06 20.18 12.77
N GLY A 292 4.80 20.03 11.47
CA GLY A 292 5.81 20.23 10.42
C GLY A 292 5.97 21.71 10.02
N TYR A 293 4.85 22.44 9.93
CA TYR A 293 4.83 23.80 9.37
C TYR A 293 5.18 24.92 10.37
N LYS A 294 5.33 24.66 11.67
CA LYS A 294 5.67 25.70 12.66
C LYS A 294 6.50 25.15 13.80
N LYS A 295 7.17 26.05 14.52
CA LYS A 295 8.10 25.72 15.61
C LYS A 295 7.43 25.47 16.96
N ASP A 296 6.28 26.08 17.20
CA ASP A 296 5.58 25.92 18.48
C ASP A 296 5.24 24.43 18.70
N PRO A 297 5.32 23.92 19.93
CA PRO A 297 4.93 22.55 20.22
C PRO A 297 3.44 22.34 19.89
N CYS A 298 3.10 21.14 19.43
CA CYS A 298 1.71 20.75 19.26
C CYS A 298 1.00 20.58 20.60
N PRO A 299 -0.34 20.69 20.63
CA PRO A 299 -1.11 20.17 21.75
C PRO A 299 -0.73 18.71 22.01
N HIS A 300 -0.63 18.32 23.28
CA HIS A 300 -0.27 16.96 23.69
C HIS A 300 1.16 16.51 23.29
N TYR A 301 2.08 17.45 23.01
CA TYR A 301 3.47 17.18 22.65
C TYR A 301 4.16 16.12 23.53
N LEU A 302 4.02 16.20 24.87
CA LEU A 302 4.64 15.23 25.78
C LEU A 302 4.11 13.80 25.59
N GLN A 303 2.79 13.65 25.38
CA GLN A 303 2.16 12.35 25.16
C GLN A 303 2.59 11.75 23.81
N LEU A 304 2.70 12.59 22.78
CA LEU A 304 3.22 12.20 21.47
C LEU A 304 4.69 11.78 21.55
N LEU A 305 5.50 12.54 22.30
CA LEU A 305 6.92 12.22 22.51
C LEU A 305 7.10 10.90 23.26
N GLU A 306 6.33 10.65 24.32
CA GLU A 306 6.33 9.38 25.06
C GLU A 306 5.92 8.21 24.18
N GLY A 307 4.83 8.36 23.40
CA GLY A 307 4.39 7.36 22.44
C GLY A 307 5.47 7.06 21.41
N GLY A 308 6.02 8.12 20.81
CA GLY A 308 7.17 8.07 19.90
C GLY A 308 8.30 7.25 20.50
N ALA A 309 8.77 7.64 21.70
CA ALA A 309 9.85 6.99 22.46
C ALA A 309 9.65 5.47 22.61
N VAL A 310 8.44 5.04 22.94
CA VAL A 310 8.09 3.62 23.04
C VAL A 310 8.20 2.93 21.68
N MET A 311 7.71 3.55 20.62
CA MET A 311 7.74 2.96 19.28
C MET A 311 9.16 2.77 18.74
N ALA A 312 10.06 3.77 18.79
CA ALA A 312 11.42 3.51 18.31
C ALA A 312 12.15 2.46 19.14
N ARG A 313 11.88 2.39 20.45
CA ARG A 313 12.48 1.35 21.29
C ARG A 313 12.08 -0.04 20.82
N VAL A 314 10.82 -0.22 20.44
CA VAL A 314 10.30 -1.51 19.96
C VAL A 314 10.76 -1.80 18.52
N THR A 315 10.83 -0.80 17.65
CA THR A 315 11.27 -0.99 16.25
C THR A 315 12.80 -1.02 16.10
N GLY A 316 13.54 -0.56 17.10
CA GLY A 316 15.00 -0.47 17.09
C GLY A 316 15.54 0.75 16.35
N PHE A 317 14.75 1.82 16.18
CA PHE A 317 15.24 3.06 15.58
C PHE A 317 16.14 3.85 16.53
N ALA A 318 17.28 4.31 15.99
CA ALA A 318 18.34 4.96 16.76
C ALA A 318 18.02 6.43 17.10
N GLN A 319 17.09 7.08 16.39
CA GLN A 319 16.89 8.51 16.49
C GLN A 319 15.41 8.92 16.41
N PHE A 320 15.04 9.82 17.32
CA PHE A 320 13.89 10.68 17.19
C PHE A 320 14.39 12.04 16.78
N THR A 321 13.86 12.59 15.71
CA THR A 321 14.20 13.95 15.31
C THR A 321 12.95 14.63 14.81
N ILE A 322 12.73 15.84 15.31
CA ILE A 322 11.76 16.77 14.73
C ILE A 322 12.36 17.21 13.41
N VAL A 323 11.96 16.55 12.32
CA VAL A 323 12.31 17.00 10.97
C VAL A 323 11.23 17.95 10.51
N ARG A 324 11.66 19.14 10.08
CA ARG A 324 10.80 20.07 9.36
C ARG A 324 10.65 19.52 7.95
N GLU A 325 9.41 19.26 7.57
CA GLU A 325 9.06 18.89 6.20
C GLU A 325 8.45 20.07 5.47
#